data_AF-A0A5E4R3J3-F1
#
_entry.id   AF-A0A5E4R3J3-F1
#
_cell.length_a   1.000
_cell.length_b   1.000
_cell.length_c   1.000
_cell.angle_alpha   90.00
_cell.angle_beta   90.00
_cell.angle_gamma   90.00
#
_symmetry.space_group_name_H-M   'P 1'
#
loop_
_entity.id
_entity.type
_entity.pdbx_description
1 polymer ?
#
loop_
_entity_poly.entity_id
_entity_poly.type
_entity_poly.pdbx_seq_one_letter_code
_entity_poly.pdbx_strand_id
1 'polypeptide(L)'
;MSSNSKIPIAPVGVRGMRDLDRTKFSLNVILPVLKVREEKLSKISNILKQYFLKLENFKPVQAQDAVTKCVYFNPEKITQWNEFSEKDKSILQEHNIDHTSFSLQSVQLSYDNFKIDTIFKAVLPENEETVSGFSQIGHIIHLNLREHLHEYRHLIGQVLLDKIKTCKTVVNKSNIIDNTYRNFKMEVVAGTEDYFVTVKENRCNFQFDFSKVYWNPRLGKEHERILSFLNPNDVLFDVFCGVGPFAVPAARRKCTVFANDLNPDSFKWLNHNAKHNKVNMNIFRSYNLDGKDFICDIFQKFISNICDGTEKLKEGAKIHVTMNLPAMAVEFLKHFNGLLRNKENTVHVEIIAYVYCFAIGDDPASVAKKMVSDNIGRDISTSILDVFNVRNVSPKKEMMRATIRLNDVIFNELQEPPTKKILQQCFTQFALDQVFLSFNGGKDCTVLLDITINVLKEIYKQDDIAKRLKVVYMRTKGPFREIESYTSIGSTQNTNPNPSLECRTNGHITYLPAWCLSDAALERAGRFTPSNGAAAENKFNNSNGSDTSS
;
A
#
# COMPACT_ATOMS: atom_id res chain seq x y z
N MET A 1 -1.58 55.21 25.34
CA MET A 1 -1.37 54.16 24.31
C MET A 1 -0.33 53.18 24.82
N SER A 2 -0.73 52.07 25.45
CA SER A 2 0.17 50.95 25.75
C SER A 2 -0.63 49.69 26.04
N SER A 3 -1.24 49.12 25.01
CA SER A 3 -1.62 47.71 25.09
C SER A 3 -0.33 46.90 24.95
N ASN A 4 0.32 46.57 26.07
CA ASN A 4 1.35 45.52 26.15
C ASN A 4 0.69 44.15 25.93
N SER A 5 0.08 43.96 24.76
CA SER A 5 -0.26 42.62 24.28
C SER A 5 1.06 41.90 24.07
N LYS A 6 1.16 40.65 24.53
CA LYS A 6 2.25 39.75 24.20
C LYS A 6 2.22 39.52 22.68
N ILE A 7 2.98 40.31 21.92
CA ILE A 7 2.96 40.25 20.45
C ILE A 7 3.85 39.07 20.02
N PRO A 8 3.30 38.09 19.28
CA PRO A 8 4.11 37.03 18.70
C PRO A 8 5.08 37.60 17.67
N ILE A 9 6.34 37.16 17.74
CA ILE A 9 7.37 37.55 16.77
C ILE A 9 7.08 36.81 15.45
N ALA A 10 6.47 37.53 14.51
CA ALA A 10 6.09 37.00 13.20
C ALA A 10 6.45 37.98 12.07
N PRO A 11 6.79 37.49 10.87
CA PRO A 11 6.96 38.33 9.69
C PRO A 11 5.68 39.13 9.38
N VAL A 12 5.83 40.40 8.98
CA VAL A 12 4.72 41.31 8.64
C VAL A 12 4.84 41.75 7.19
N GLY A 13 3.71 41.93 6.49
CA GLY A 13 3.68 42.44 5.11
C GLY A 13 4.08 41.41 4.03
N VAL A 14 4.14 40.13 4.38
CA VAL A 14 4.49 39.03 3.46
C VAL A 14 3.30 38.18 3.00
N ARG A 15 2.08 38.54 3.44
CA ARG A 15 0.84 37.82 3.12
C ARG A 15 0.57 37.83 1.61
N GLY A 16 0.19 36.69 1.06
CA GLY A 16 -0.12 36.52 -0.37
C GLY A 16 1.11 36.47 -1.29
N MET A 17 2.33 36.45 -0.73
CA MET A 17 3.55 36.29 -1.52
C MET A 17 3.53 34.96 -2.27
N ARG A 18 3.77 34.98 -3.59
CA ARG A 18 3.81 33.79 -4.46
C ARG A 18 5.23 33.38 -4.84
N ASP A 19 6.12 34.36 -4.95
CA ASP A 19 7.55 34.18 -5.21
C ASP A 19 8.34 34.55 -3.94
N LEU A 20 9.21 33.67 -3.48
CA LEU A 20 9.91 33.85 -2.20
C LEU A 20 10.93 35.00 -2.28
N ASP A 21 10.60 36.13 -1.64
CA ASP A 21 11.52 37.23 -1.38
C ASP A 21 11.94 37.21 0.09
N ARG A 22 13.16 36.75 0.35
CA ARG A 22 13.74 36.60 1.70
C ARG A 22 13.95 37.94 2.40
N THR A 23 14.15 39.04 1.65
CA THR A 23 14.45 40.35 2.24
C THR A 23 13.23 40.96 2.91
N LYS A 24 12.02 40.61 2.45
CA LYS A 24 10.75 41.03 3.06
C LYS A 24 10.47 40.41 4.42
N PHE A 25 11.28 39.45 4.86
CA PHE A 25 11.23 38.88 6.21
C PHE A 25 12.09 39.64 7.22
N SER A 26 12.76 40.74 6.81
CA SER A 26 13.50 41.60 7.74
C SER A 26 12.53 42.24 8.73
N LEU A 27 12.74 41.99 10.02
CA LEU A 27 11.89 42.50 11.09
C LEU A 27 12.76 43.07 12.22
N ASN A 28 12.62 44.36 12.50
CA ASN A 28 13.22 44.98 13.67
C ASN A 28 12.30 44.77 14.88
N VAL A 29 12.77 44.01 15.87
CA VAL A 29 12.04 43.75 17.11
C VAL A 29 12.76 44.38 18.30
N ILE A 30 12.01 44.84 19.28
CA ILE A 30 12.55 45.28 20.56
C ILE A 30 12.40 44.11 21.54
N LEU A 31 13.53 43.61 22.05
CA LEU A 31 13.57 42.43 22.89
C LEU A 31 14.03 42.74 24.31
N PRO A 32 13.47 42.06 25.32
CA PRO A 32 13.97 42.10 26.67
C PRO A 32 15.30 41.35 26.78
N VAL A 33 16.28 42.00 27.39
CA VAL A 33 17.65 41.52 27.50
C VAL A 33 18.16 41.68 28.92
N LEU A 34 18.77 40.62 29.44
CA LEU A 34 19.56 40.66 30.67
C LEU A 34 21.05 40.72 30.34
N LYS A 35 21.73 41.76 30.79
CA LYS A 35 23.19 41.91 30.68
C LYS A 35 23.84 41.27 31.90
N VAL A 36 24.67 40.26 31.67
CA VAL A 36 25.30 39.49 32.75
C VAL A 36 26.77 39.27 32.46
N ARG A 37 27.61 39.32 33.49
CA ARG A 37 29.01 38.94 33.36
C ARG A 37 29.13 37.44 33.07
N GLU A 38 30.06 37.08 32.19
CA GLU A 38 30.26 35.70 31.74
C GLU A 38 30.50 34.73 32.91
N GLU A 39 31.27 35.14 33.92
CA GLU A 39 31.56 34.39 35.15
C GLU A 39 30.31 33.98 35.95
N LYS A 40 29.20 34.71 35.81
CA LYS A 40 27.94 34.48 36.54
C LYS A 40 26.94 33.67 35.73
N LEU A 41 27.10 33.60 34.41
CA LEU A 41 26.12 33.02 33.50
C LEU A 41 25.86 31.54 33.81
N SER A 42 26.90 30.76 34.14
CA SER A 42 26.77 29.33 34.46
C SER A 42 25.87 29.08 35.67
N LYS A 43 25.88 29.99 36.66
CA LYS A 43 25.12 29.88 37.92
C LYS A 43 23.63 30.15 37.72
N ILE A 44 23.28 31.05 36.79
CA ILE A 44 21.90 31.49 36.52
C ILE A 44 21.28 30.87 35.26
N SER A 45 22.07 30.21 34.40
CA SER A 45 21.58 29.71 33.11
C SER A 45 20.39 28.77 33.24
N ASN A 46 20.36 27.93 34.28
CA ASN A 46 19.28 26.97 34.48
C ASN A 46 17.91 27.63 34.72
N ILE A 47 17.87 28.72 35.50
CA ILE A 47 16.61 29.45 35.75
C ILE A 47 16.20 30.30 34.54
N LEU A 48 17.17 30.78 33.74
CA LEU A 48 16.89 31.65 32.60
C LEU A 48 16.41 30.90 31.35
N LYS A 49 16.77 29.61 31.20
CA LYS A 49 16.41 28.78 30.02
C LYS A 49 14.93 28.77 29.69
N GLN A 50 14.06 28.88 30.69
CA GLN A 50 12.61 28.91 30.47
C GLN A 50 12.14 30.20 29.80
N TYR A 51 12.89 31.30 29.93
CA TYR A 51 12.55 32.61 29.35
C TYR A 51 13.23 32.88 28.01
N PHE A 52 14.22 32.07 27.59
CA PHE A 52 14.99 32.30 26.36
C PHE A 52 14.12 32.49 25.11
N LEU A 53 14.53 33.44 24.27
CA LEU A 53 14.04 33.56 22.91
C LEU A 53 14.59 32.42 22.05
N LYS A 54 13.72 31.50 21.62
CA LYS A 54 14.10 30.35 20.79
C LYS A 54 13.70 30.60 19.33
N LEU A 55 14.66 31.00 18.51
CA LEU A 55 14.52 31.18 17.07
C LEU A 55 15.57 30.34 16.32
N GLU A 56 15.34 30.11 15.02
CA GLU A 56 16.33 29.44 14.17
C GLU A 56 17.56 30.36 14.01
N ASN A 57 18.75 29.77 13.92
CA ASN A 57 20.01 30.51 13.73
C ASN A 57 20.23 31.72 14.68
N PHE A 58 19.60 31.72 15.84
CA PHE A 58 19.68 32.80 16.83
C PHE A 58 20.14 32.22 18.17
N LYS A 59 21.30 32.65 18.64
CA LYS A 59 21.80 32.25 19.97
C LYS A 59 21.10 33.13 21.02
N PRO A 60 20.37 32.57 22.00
CA PRO A 60 19.72 33.37 23.04
C PRO A 60 20.71 34.08 23.95
N VAL A 61 21.94 33.56 24.05
CA VAL A 61 23.05 34.20 24.77
C VAL A 61 24.09 34.65 23.75
N GLN A 62 24.42 35.93 23.74
CA GLN A 62 25.36 36.53 22.80
C GLN A 62 26.39 37.38 23.56
N ALA A 63 27.61 37.47 23.04
CA ALA A 63 28.62 38.36 23.62
C ALA A 63 28.27 39.82 23.27
N GLN A 64 28.25 40.69 24.27
CA GLN A 64 28.22 42.13 24.06
C GLN A 64 29.65 42.68 23.98
N ASP A 65 30.52 42.20 24.87
CA ASP A 65 31.94 42.51 24.93
C ASP A 65 32.72 41.29 25.48
N ALA A 66 34.00 41.48 25.81
CA ALA A 66 34.88 40.41 26.30
C ALA A 66 34.44 39.78 27.63
N VAL A 67 33.65 40.47 28.44
CA VAL A 67 33.30 40.07 29.82
C VAL A 67 31.78 39.96 30.02
N THR A 68 30.99 40.62 29.17
CA THR A 68 29.54 40.75 29.29
C THR A 68 28.82 39.97 28.19
N LYS A 69 27.79 39.23 28.59
CA LYS A 69 26.85 38.56 27.69
C LYS A 69 25.46 39.20 27.80
N CYS A 70 24.75 39.24 26.68
CA CYS A 70 23.33 39.54 26.61
C CYS A 70 22.54 38.25 26.54
N VAL A 71 21.57 38.09 27.44
CA VAL A 71 20.58 36.99 27.41
C VAL A 71 19.27 37.56 26.90
N TYR A 72 18.86 37.15 25.69
CA TYR A 72 17.63 37.59 25.04
C TYR A 72 16.46 36.69 25.44
N PHE A 73 15.37 37.32 25.84
CA PHE A 73 14.17 36.62 26.29
C PHE A 73 13.02 36.70 25.29
N ASN A 74 12.13 35.72 25.38
CA ASN A 74 10.90 35.69 24.61
C ASN A 74 9.92 36.73 25.18
N PRO A 75 9.49 37.74 24.40
CA PRO A 75 8.57 38.78 24.85
C PRO A 75 7.17 38.25 25.20
N GLU A 76 6.78 37.06 24.76
CA GLU A 76 5.54 36.42 25.23
C GLU A 76 5.64 35.91 26.66
N LYS A 77 6.86 35.67 27.16
CA LYS A 77 7.11 35.14 28.50
C LYS A 77 7.42 36.24 29.49
N ILE A 78 8.30 37.16 29.09
CA ILE A 78 8.75 38.26 29.92
C ILE A 78 9.02 39.49 29.06
N THR A 79 8.51 40.63 29.49
CA THR A 79 8.71 41.97 28.89
C THR A 79 9.37 42.93 29.88
N GLN A 80 9.23 42.68 31.19
CA GLN A 80 9.72 43.55 32.26
C GLN A 80 10.31 42.73 33.41
N TRP A 81 11.26 43.32 34.15
CA TRP A 81 11.92 42.68 35.29
C TRP A 81 10.96 42.06 36.32
N ASN A 82 9.84 42.75 36.60
CA ASN A 82 8.90 42.33 37.64
C ASN A 82 8.14 41.02 37.31
N GLU A 83 8.19 40.56 36.07
CA GLU A 83 7.53 39.33 35.61
C GLU A 83 8.36 38.06 35.85
N PHE A 84 9.63 38.18 36.28
CA PHE A 84 10.35 37.03 36.83
C PHE A 84 9.66 36.53 38.10
N SER A 85 9.65 35.21 38.32
CA SER A 85 9.16 34.65 39.58
C SER A 85 9.99 35.16 40.78
N GLU A 86 9.40 35.30 41.95
CA GLU A 86 10.13 35.75 43.16
C GLU A 86 11.31 34.83 43.49
N LYS A 87 11.18 33.53 43.24
CA LYS A 87 12.26 32.56 43.35
C LYS A 87 13.42 32.88 42.38
N ASP A 88 13.11 33.14 41.11
CA ASP A 88 14.14 33.47 40.10
C ASP A 88 14.81 34.81 40.42
N LYS A 89 14.04 35.82 40.88
CA LYS A 89 14.57 37.11 41.31
C LYS A 89 15.56 36.96 42.46
N SER A 90 15.24 36.16 43.49
CA SER A 90 16.15 35.91 44.62
C SER A 90 17.49 35.35 44.16
N ILE A 91 17.47 34.34 43.28
CA ILE A 91 18.69 33.71 42.74
C ILE A 91 19.50 34.69 41.87
N LEU A 92 18.83 35.54 41.09
CA LEU A 92 19.50 36.59 40.31
C LEU A 92 20.17 37.61 41.25
N GLN A 93 19.47 38.03 42.30
CA GLN A 93 19.96 39.00 43.29
C GLN A 93 21.14 38.46 44.10
N GLU A 94 21.15 37.17 44.48
CA GLU A 94 22.30 36.49 45.11
C GLU A 94 23.58 36.57 44.27
N HIS A 95 23.44 36.78 42.96
CA HIS A 95 24.54 36.97 42.03
C HIS A 95 24.75 38.44 41.63
N ASN A 96 24.20 39.40 42.37
CA ASN A 96 24.26 40.84 42.08
C ASN A 96 23.74 41.17 40.68
N ILE A 97 22.59 40.59 40.31
CA ILE A 97 21.86 40.89 39.08
C ILE A 97 20.47 41.38 39.49
N ASP A 98 20.13 42.60 39.10
CA ASP A 98 18.89 43.26 39.47
C ASP A 98 18.22 43.92 38.25
N HIS A 99 17.17 44.71 38.50
CA HIS A 99 16.44 45.44 37.48
C HIS A 99 17.32 46.35 36.59
N THR A 100 18.48 46.82 37.07
CA THR A 100 19.39 47.66 36.28
C THR A 100 20.14 46.86 35.21
N SER A 101 20.24 45.55 35.40
CA SER A 101 20.83 44.62 34.42
C SER A 101 19.84 44.26 33.30
N PHE A 102 18.57 44.62 33.45
CA PHE A 102 17.50 44.37 32.48
C PHE A 102 17.27 45.60 31.60
N SER A 103 17.25 45.40 30.30
CA SER A 103 17.06 46.47 29.32
C SER A 103 16.30 45.97 28.10
N LEU A 104 15.81 46.91 27.29
CA LEU A 104 15.25 46.62 25.98
C LEU A 104 16.30 46.91 24.91
N GLN A 105 16.45 46.00 23.94
CA GLN A 105 17.40 46.14 22.85
C GLN A 105 16.73 45.87 21.50
N SER A 106 17.05 46.70 20.50
CA SER A 106 16.61 46.46 19.12
C SER A 106 17.45 45.35 18.50
N VAL A 107 16.78 44.38 17.90
CA VAL A 107 17.38 43.24 17.20
C VAL A 107 16.73 43.14 15.82
N GLN A 108 17.57 43.02 14.79
CA GLN A 108 17.11 42.73 13.44
C GLN A 108 17.02 41.21 13.27
N LEU A 109 15.82 40.72 13.00
CA LEU A 109 15.57 39.34 12.57
C LEU A 109 15.43 39.29 11.06
N SER A 110 15.74 38.13 10.49
CA SER A 110 15.65 37.88 9.04
C SER A 110 14.92 36.56 8.77
N TYR A 111 14.74 36.25 7.48
CA TYR A 111 14.21 34.97 7.01
C TYR A 111 14.81 33.76 7.75
N ASP A 112 16.12 33.78 8.00
CA ASP A 112 16.87 32.68 8.63
C ASP A 112 16.49 32.40 10.07
N ASN A 113 15.80 33.35 10.73
CA ASN A 113 15.36 33.21 12.12
C ASN A 113 13.99 32.57 12.28
N PHE A 114 13.21 32.50 11.21
CA PHE A 114 11.85 31.98 11.24
C PHE A 114 11.79 30.50 10.84
N LYS A 115 10.96 29.74 11.57
CA LYS A 115 10.63 28.35 11.26
C LYS A 115 9.69 28.27 10.06
N ILE A 116 9.67 27.11 9.40
CA ILE A 116 8.80 26.80 8.26
C ILE A 116 7.35 27.16 8.56
N ASP A 117 6.81 26.68 9.70
CA ASP A 117 5.41 26.95 10.07
C ASP A 117 5.12 28.43 10.28
N THR A 118 6.08 29.19 10.85
CA THR A 118 5.94 30.64 11.03
C THR A 118 5.94 31.37 9.70
N ILE A 119 6.81 30.96 8.76
CA ILE A 119 6.86 31.51 7.41
C ILE A 119 5.54 31.24 6.67
N PHE A 120 5.08 29.98 6.66
CA PHE A 120 3.83 29.61 6.01
C PHE A 120 2.61 30.31 6.63
N LYS A 121 2.54 30.41 7.97
CA LYS A 121 1.48 31.16 8.66
C LYS A 121 1.50 32.65 8.38
N ALA A 122 2.63 33.23 7.99
CA ALA A 122 2.73 34.66 7.65
C ALA A 122 2.47 34.93 6.15
N VAL A 123 2.75 33.97 5.29
CA VAL A 123 2.62 34.12 3.83
C VAL A 123 1.25 33.65 3.30
N LEU A 124 0.76 32.49 3.73
CA LEU A 124 -0.42 31.85 3.12
C LEU A 124 -1.75 32.47 3.59
N PRO A 125 -2.88 32.35 2.89
CA PRO A 125 -4.16 32.91 3.34
C PRO A 125 -4.57 32.44 4.76
N GLU A 126 -5.10 33.33 5.60
CA GLU A 126 -5.46 33.02 7.01
C GLU A 126 -6.71 32.15 7.17
N ASN A 127 -7.62 32.23 6.20
CA ASN A 127 -8.92 31.53 6.22
C ASN A 127 -8.86 30.13 5.59
N GLU A 128 -7.68 29.69 5.17
CA GLU A 128 -7.49 28.42 4.48
C GLU A 128 -6.58 27.49 5.28
N GLU A 129 -6.78 26.19 5.14
CA GLU A 129 -5.87 25.21 5.73
C GLU A 129 -4.47 25.38 5.11
N THR A 130 -3.45 25.42 5.97
CA THR A 130 -2.05 25.57 5.57
C THR A 130 -1.50 24.32 4.88
N VAL A 131 -0.22 24.34 4.51
CA VAL A 131 0.48 23.19 3.91
C VAL A 131 0.29 21.95 4.77
N SER A 132 -0.39 20.94 4.24
CA SER A 132 -0.49 19.62 4.87
C SER A 132 0.92 19.08 5.13
N GLY A 133 1.12 18.34 6.23
CA GLY A 133 2.42 17.76 6.55
C GLY A 133 3.07 17.02 5.36
N PHE A 134 4.37 17.25 5.15
CA PHE A 134 5.13 16.62 4.08
C PHE A 134 5.74 15.29 4.52
N SER A 135 6.29 14.53 3.57
CA SER A 135 7.06 13.32 3.88
C SER A 135 8.44 13.40 3.24
N GLN A 136 9.46 12.98 3.98
CA GLN A 136 10.84 12.99 3.50
C GLN A 136 11.27 11.59 3.08
N ILE A 137 11.81 11.48 1.87
CA ILE A 137 12.37 10.26 1.30
C ILE A 137 13.80 10.59 0.84
N GLY A 138 14.78 10.27 1.67
CA GLY A 138 16.18 10.65 1.40
C GLY A 138 16.30 12.17 1.36
N HIS A 139 16.80 12.71 0.24
CA HIS A 139 16.87 14.15 0.00
C HIS A 139 15.60 14.76 -0.61
N ILE A 140 14.58 13.95 -0.88
CA ILE A 140 13.34 14.40 -1.51
C ILE A 140 12.31 14.72 -0.43
N ILE A 141 11.69 15.90 -0.54
CA ILE A 141 10.48 16.26 0.21
C ILE A 141 9.28 16.10 -0.71
N HIS A 142 8.35 15.25 -0.30
CA HIS A 142 7.13 14.93 -1.03
C HIS A 142 5.92 15.62 -0.39
N LEU A 143 5.25 16.45 -1.18
CA LEU A 143 4.06 17.22 -0.83
C LEU A 143 2.79 16.62 -1.45
N ASN A 144 1.66 16.90 -0.80
CA ASN A 144 0.32 16.70 -1.33
C ASN A 144 -0.44 18.02 -1.21
N LEU A 145 -0.09 18.99 -2.05
CA LEU A 145 -0.71 20.31 -2.01
C LEU A 145 -2.19 20.21 -2.39
N ARG A 146 -3.03 20.91 -1.62
CA ARG A 146 -4.43 21.15 -1.94
C ARG A 146 -4.55 22.20 -3.03
N GLU A 147 -5.70 22.24 -3.69
CA GLU A 147 -5.91 23.07 -4.88
C GLU A 147 -5.60 24.55 -4.64
N HIS A 148 -6.10 25.10 -3.53
CA HIS A 148 -5.88 26.50 -3.13
C HIS A 148 -4.40 26.85 -2.86
N LEU A 149 -3.55 25.86 -2.59
CA LEU A 149 -2.11 26.06 -2.38
C LEU A 149 -1.28 25.96 -3.65
N HIS A 150 -1.86 25.59 -4.79
CA HIS A 150 -1.09 25.41 -6.03
C HIS A 150 -0.43 26.71 -6.50
N GLU A 151 -1.05 27.87 -6.31
CA GLU A 151 -0.45 29.17 -6.68
C GLU A 151 0.80 29.49 -5.84
N TYR A 152 0.92 28.91 -4.65
CA TYR A 152 2.04 29.12 -3.72
C TYR A 152 3.10 28.00 -3.81
N ARG A 153 2.92 27.01 -4.69
CA ARG A 153 3.73 25.79 -4.70
C ARG A 153 5.22 26.07 -4.77
N HIS A 154 5.68 26.95 -5.66
CA HIS A 154 7.10 27.27 -5.81
C HIS A 154 7.69 27.95 -4.56
N LEU A 155 6.96 28.88 -3.93
CA LEU A 155 7.38 29.44 -2.65
C LEU A 155 7.44 28.38 -1.55
N ILE A 156 6.42 27.52 -1.45
CA ILE A 156 6.39 26.42 -0.47
C ILE A 156 7.62 25.52 -0.68
N GLY A 157 7.88 25.13 -1.93
CA GLY A 157 9.04 24.32 -2.29
C GLY A 157 10.36 24.98 -1.92
N GLN A 158 10.54 26.27 -2.25
CA GLN A 158 11.77 26.99 -1.93
C GLN A 158 11.99 27.13 -0.41
N VAL A 159 10.93 27.39 0.36
CA VAL A 159 11.02 27.45 1.83
C VAL A 159 11.46 26.10 2.41
N LEU A 160 10.90 25.00 1.91
CA LEU A 160 11.29 23.66 2.37
C LEU A 160 12.74 23.35 2.01
N LEU A 161 13.16 23.72 0.79
CA LEU A 161 14.53 23.54 0.33
C LEU A 161 15.54 24.34 1.18
N ASP A 162 15.23 25.60 1.50
CA ASP A 162 16.08 26.46 2.33
C ASP A 162 16.18 25.96 3.78
N LYS A 163 15.06 25.50 4.35
CA LYS A 163 14.96 25.20 5.79
C LYS A 163 15.30 23.77 6.16
N ILE A 164 15.16 22.82 5.23
CA ILE A 164 15.46 21.40 5.47
C ILE A 164 16.82 21.09 4.86
N LYS A 165 17.87 21.11 5.68
CA LYS A 165 19.27 20.96 5.24
C LYS A 165 19.56 19.70 4.40
N THR A 166 18.80 18.64 4.62
CA THR A 166 18.94 17.37 3.89
C THR A 166 18.14 17.34 2.60
N CYS A 167 17.26 18.30 2.36
CA CYS A 167 16.46 18.40 1.14
C CYS A 167 17.30 18.94 -0.02
N LYS A 168 17.17 18.33 -1.20
CA LYS A 168 17.68 18.88 -2.47
C LYS A 168 16.61 19.00 -3.54
N THR A 169 15.48 18.29 -3.36
CA THR A 169 14.39 18.22 -4.33
C THR A 169 13.07 18.25 -3.57
N VAL A 170 12.16 19.10 -3.99
CA VAL A 170 10.78 19.12 -3.50
C VAL A 170 9.86 18.74 -4.64
N VAL A 171 9.04 17.72 -4.40
CA VAL A 171 8.08 17.22 -5.39
C VAL A 171 6.67 17.33 -4.84
N ASN A 172 5.71 17.58 -5.72
CA ASN A 172 4.29 17.48 -5.39
C ASN A 172 3.67 16.30 -6.15
N LYS A 173 2.80 15.56 -5.46
CA LYS A 173 2.01 14.50 -6.08
C LYS A 173 1.00 15.11 -7.06
N SER A 174 1.00 14.64 -8.32
CA SER A 174 -0.13 14.87 -9.21
C SER A 174 -1.30 13.96 -8.84
N ASN A 175 -2.52 14.46 -8.96
CA ASN A 175 -3.75 13.71 -8.62
C ASN A 175 -4.01 12.49 -9.52
N ILE A 176 -3.21 12.28 -10.56
CA ILE A 176 -3.33 11.15 -11.48
C ILE A 176 -2.39 10.02 -11.00
N ILE A 177 -2.97 8.97 -10.42
CA ILE A 177 -2.28 7.68 -10.27
C ILE A 177 -2.35 7.03 -11.64
N ASP A 178 -1.25 7.10 -12.38
CA ASP A 178 -1.13 6.35 -13.62
C ASP A 178 -0.49 5.00 -13.32
N ASN A 179 -0.99 3.96 -13.97
CA ASN A 179 -0.46 2.59 -14.10
C ASN A 179 -0.59 1.55 -12.96
N THR A 180 -0.53 0.29 -13.42
CA THR A 180 -0.47 -0.99 -12.70
C THR A 180 0.60 -1.04 -11.61
N TYR A 181 1.66 -0.23 -11.72
CA TYR A 181 2.83 -0.24 -10.83
C TYR A 181 2.75 0.80 -9.70
N ARG A 182 1.68 1.60 -9.65
CA ARG A 182 1.41 2.61 -8.60
C ARG A 182 2.49 3.69 -8.46
N ASN A 183 3.16 4.04 -9.57
CA ASN A 183 4.11 5.13 -9.58
C ASN A 183 3.36 6.47 -9.67
N PHE A 184 3.74 7.46 -8.88
CA PHE A 184 3.11 8.79 -8.92
C PHE A 184 3.79 9.66 -9.97
N LYS A 185 3.00 10.33 -10.83
CA LYS A 185 3.54 11.44 -11.61
C LYS A 185 3.86 12.58 -10.65
N MET A 186 5.15 12.91 -10.55
CA MET A 186 5.65 13.93 -9.64
C MET A 186 6.03 15.19 -10.41
N GLU A 187 5.52 16.33 -9.96
CA GLU A 187 6.00 17.65 -10.40
C GLU A 187 7.15 18.06 -9.49
N VAL A 188 8.31 18.41 -10.03
CA VAL A 188 9.36 19.09 -9.26
C VAL A 188 8.92 20.52 -9.01
N VAL A 189 8.75 20.87 -7.75
CA VAL A 189 8.29 22.18 -7.30
C VAL A 189 9.46 23.12 -7.00
N ALA A 190 10.56 22.57 -6.47
CA ALA A 190 11.80 23.29 -6.19
C ALA A 190 13.01 22.33 -6.14
N GLY A 191 14.20 22.88 -6.36
CA GLY A 191 15.46 22.14 -6.28
C GLY A 191 15.81 21.39 -7.57
N THR A 192 16.73 20.44 -7.48
CA THR A 192 17.22 19.67 -8.62
C THR A 192 16.30 18.51 -8.97
N GLU A 193 16.06 18.24 -10.25
CA GLU A 193 15.34 17.05 -10.70
C GLU A 193 16.21 15.79 -10.51
N ASP A 194 16.20 15.25 -9.29
CA ASP A 194 16.92 14.04 -8.89
C ASP A 194 16.02 13.14 -8.03
N TYR A 195 15.57 12.04 -8.62
CA TYR A 195 14.69 11.07 -8.00
C TYR A 195 15.43 9.90 -7.33
N PHE A 196 16.76 9.82 -7.43
CA PHE A 196 17.54 8.72 -6.88
C PHE A 196 17.81 8.94 -5.39
N VAL A 197 17.10 8.20 -4.53
CA VAL A 197 17.18 8.37 -3.09
C VAL A 197 18.01 7.28 -2.44
N THR A 198 18.61 7.61 -1.30
CA THR A 198 19.08 6.64 -0.31
C THR A 198 18.34 6.87 1.00
N VAL A 199 17.68 5.83 1.51
CA VAL A 199 16.96 5.85 2.79
C VAL A 199 17.46 4.76 3.71
N LYS A 200 17.44 5.02 5.02
CA LYS A 200 17.83 4.05 6.04
C LYS A 200 16.61 3.62 6.82
N GLU A 201 16.32 2.33 6.82
CA GLU A 201 15.22 1.74 7.58
C GLU A 201 15.62 0.36 8.09
N ASN A 202 15.21 -0.01 9.31
CA ASN A 202 15.47 -1.34 9.87
C ASN A 202 16.95 -1.77 9.77
N ARG A 203 17.86 -0.81 10.04
CA ARG A 203 19.33 -0.94 9.95
C ARG A 203 19.88 -1.31 8.55
N CYS A 204 19.07 -1.17 7.51
CA CYS A 204 19.42 -1.39 6.12
C CYS A 204 19.36 -0.07 5.34
N ASN A 205 20.18 0.06 4.29
CA ASN A 205 20.14 1.19 3.37
C ASN A 205 19.45 0.77 2.09
N PHE A 206 18.41 1.48 1.67
CA PHE A 206 17.70 1.24 0.43
C PHE A 206 17.99 2.36 -0.54
N GLN A 207 18.39 1.99 -1.74
CA GLN A 207 18.59 2.90 -2.86
C GLN A 207 17.58 2.58 -3.95
N PHE A 208 16.95 3.61 -4.50
CA PHE A 208 16.00 3.46 -5.58
C PHE A 208 15.69 4.79 -6.26
N ASP A 209 15.16 4.70 -7.47
CA ASP A 209 14.54 5.82 -8.17
C ASP A 209 13.08 5.95 -7.68
N PHE A 210 12.80 6.98 -6.88
CA PHE A 210 11.48 7.20 -6.27
C PHE A 210 10.39 7.48 -7.30
N SER A 211 10.74 7.86 -8.54
CA SER A 211 9.76 8.03 -9.62
C SER A 211 9.26 6.72 -10.22
N LYS A 212 9.96 5.61 -9.97
CA LYS A 212 9.71 4.31 -10.61
C LYS A 212 9.22 3.22 -9.66
N VAL A 213 9.20 3.49 -8.36
CA VAL A 213 8.79 2.52 -7.34
C VAL A 213 7.91 3.16 -6.28
N TYR A 214 7.05 2.36 -5.67
CA TYR A 214 6.30 2.79 -4.49
C TYR A 214 7.16 2.69 -3.22
N TRP A 215 7.26 3.79 -2.48
CA TRP A 215 7.84 3.83 -1.14
C TRP A 215 7.02 4.74 -0.22
N ASN A 216 6.73 4.29 1.01
CA ASN A 216 6.02 5.09 1.99
C ASN A 216 6.77 5.09 3.33
N PRO A 217 7.42 6.21 3.71
CA PRO A 217 8.22 6.29 4.94
C PRO A 217 7.39 6.13 6.21
N ARG A 218 6.05 6.26 6.14
CA ARG A 218 5.16 6.10 7.30
C ARG A 218 4.97 4.63 7.69
N LEU A 219 5.37 3.67 6.86
CA LEU A 219 5.25 2.24 7.14
C LEU A 219 6.43 1.66 7.93
N GLY A 220 7.49 2.43 8.20
CA GLY A 220 8.69 1.90 8.86
C GLY A 220 8.43 1.22 10.21
N LYS A 221 7.48 1.73 11.02
CA LYS A 221 7.08 1.08 12.28
C LYS A 221 6.37 -0.26 12.07
N GLU A 222 5.58 -0.37 11.01
CA GLU A 222 4.91 -1.63 10.67
C GLU A 222 5.90 -2.65 10.12
N HIS A 223 6.85 -2.19 9.30
CA HIS A 223 7.97 -3.02 8.85
C HIS A 223 8.75 -3.56 10.05
N GLU A 224 9.13 -2.70 11.00
CA GLU A 224 9.80 -3.10 12.25
C GLU A 224 8.97 -4.12 13.05
N ARG A 225 7.66 -3.93 13.13
CA ARG A 225 6.74 -4.84 13.84
C ARG A 225 6.74 -6.24 13.23
N ILE A 226 6.51 -6.37 11.92
CA ILE A 226 6.51 -7.70 11.29
C ILE A 226 7.89 -8.36 11.44
N LEU A 227 8.95 -7.58 11.23
CA LEU A 227 10.31 -8.07 11.39
C LEU A 227 10.64 -8.51 12.83
N SER A 228 9.89 -8.05 13.84
CA SER A 228 10.02 -8.51 15.24
C SER A 228 9.38 -9.88 15.49
N PHE A 229 8.49 -10.33 14.61
CA PHE A 229 7.88 -11.65 14.67
C PHE A 229 8.75 -12.73 14.02
N LEU A 230 9.77 -12.34 13.24
CA LEU A 230 10.65 -13.24 12.51
C LEU A 230 11.86 -13.63 13.37
N ASN A 231 12.15 -14.92 13.40
CA ASN A 231 13.32 -15.51 14.05
C ASN A 231 14.33 -16.01 13.01
N PRO A 232 15.61 -16.18 13.40
CA PRO A 232 16.59 -16.85 12.56
C PRO A 232 16.07 -18.22 12.11
N ASN A 233 16.30 -18.54 10.83
CA ASN A 233 15.87 -19.76 10.14
C ASN A 233 14.38 -19.86 9.78
N ASP A 234 13.55 -18.87 10.15
CA ASP A 234 12.20 -18.76 9.59
C ASP A 234 12.26 -18.55 8.07
N VAL A 235 11.15 -18.83 7.39
CA VAL A 235 10.98 -18.59 5.96
C VAL A 235 10.03 -17.42 5.75
N LEU A 236 10.42 -16.44 4.93
CA LEU A 236 9.57 -15.32 4.54
C LEU A 236 9.27 -15.38 3.04
N PHE A 237 7.99 -15.38 2.70
CA PHE A 237 7.47 -15.10 1.36
C PHE A 237 6.94 -13.66 1.34
N ASP A 238 7.58 -12.78 0.60
CA ASP A 238 7.13 -11.39 0.43
C ASP A 238 6.52 -11.23 -0.97
N VAL A 239 5.19 -11.27 -1.07
CA VAL A 239 4.45 -11.38 -2.34
C VAL A 239 4.52 -10.10 -3.18
N PHE A 240 4.59 -8.95 -2.49
CA PHE A 240 4.62 -7.60 -3.08
C PHE A 240 5.71 -6.77 -2.40
N CYS A 241 6.97 -7.16 -2.62
CA CYS A 241 8.08 -6.71 -1.81
C CYS A 241 8.58 -5.30 -2.14
N GLY A 242 8.17 -4.69 -3.25
CA GLY A 242 8.75 -3.45 -3.75
C GLY A 242 10.28 -3.54 -3.79
N VAL A 243 10.95 -2.55 -3.20
CA VAL A 243 12.42 -2.52 -3.09
C VAL A 243 13.00 -3.36 -1.93
N GLY A 244 12.15 -4.10 -1.23
CA GLY A 244 12.51 -5.09 -0.20
C GLY A 244 12.55 -4.63 1.26
N PRO A 245 11.67 -3.75 1.77
CA PRO A 245 11.72 -3.28 3.16
C PRO A 245 11.44 -4.39 4.19
N PHE A 246 10.73 -5.47 3.85
CA PHE A 246 10.65 -6.68 4.67
C PHE A 246 11.73 -7.70 4.26
N ALA A 247 11.83 -8.00 2.96
CA ALA A 247 12.72 -9.02 2.42
C ALA A 247 14.19 -8.85 2.81
N VAL A 248 14.78 -7.66 2.61
CA VAL A 248 16.21 -7.42 2.86
C VAL A 248 16.55 -7.50 4.36
N PRO A 249 15.81 -6.85 5.28
CA PRO A 249 16.08 -6.98 6.70
C PRO A 249 15.79 -8.38 7.26
N ALA A 250 14.82 -9.12 6.71
CA ALA A 250 14.54 -10.50 7.12
C ALA A 250 15.72 -11.42 6.78
N ALA A 251 16.28 -11.32 5.57
CA ALA A 251 17.45 -12.11 5.19
C ALA A 251 18.68 -11.78 6.04
N ARG A 252 18.86 -10.51 6.43
CA ARG A 252 19.91 -10.11 7.38
C ARG A 252 19.71 -10.68 8.79
N ARG A 253 18.47 -11.02 9.17
CA ARG A 253 18.14 -11.78 10.39
C ARG A 253 18.28 -13.30 10.23
N LYS A 254 18.84 -13.76 9.10
CA LYS A 254 19.06 -15.17 8.75
C LYS A 254 17.76 -15.95 8.49
N CYS A 255 16.70 -15.27 8.06
CA CYS A 255 15.53 -15.94 7.48
C CYS A 255 15.84 -16.35 6.03
N THR A 256 15.28 -17.47 5.58
CA THR A 256 15.22 -17.80 4.15
C THR A 256 14.14 -16.94 3.52
N VAL A 257 14.44 -16.20 2.46
CA VAL A 257 13.55 -15.21 1.87
C VAL A 257 13.26 -15.54 0.41
N PHE A 258 11.98 -15.51 0.06
CA PHE A 258 11.46 -15.51 -1.29
C PHE A 258 10.73 -14.17 -1.49
N ALA A 259 11.28 -13.29 -2.31
CA ALA A 259 10.78 -11.93 -2.49
C ALA A 259 10.32 -11.70 -3.93
N ASN A 260 9.10 -11.22 -4.10
CA ASN A 260 8.48 -11.02 -5.40
C ASN A 260 7.91 -9.61 -5.54
N ASP A 261 8.05 -9.02 -6.72
CA ASP A 261 7.29 -7.84 -7.09
C ASP A 261 7.00 -7.83 -8.59
N LEU A 262 5.81 -7.37 -8.98
CA LEU A 262 5.42 -7.29 -10.40
C LEU A 262 6.18 -6.18 -11.15
N ASN A 263 6.56 -5.10 -10.46
CA ASN A 263 7.25 -3.97 -11.09
C ASN A 263 8.73 -4.32 -11.36
N PRO A 264 9.20 -4.29 -12.63
CA PRO A 264 10.58 -4.61 -12.96
C PRO A 264 11.60 -3.63 -12.33
N ASP A 265 11.25 -2.36 -12.14
CA ASP A 265 12.11 -1.40 -11.43
C ASP A 265 12.22 -1.75 -9.94
N SER A 266 11.11 -2.12 -9.29
CA SER A 266 11.13 -2.64 -7.91
C SER A 266 12.05 -3.87 -7.80
N PHE A 267 11.91 -4.83 -8.71
CA PHE A 267 12.75 -6.03 -8.74
C PHE A 267 14.24 -5.70 -8.96
N LYS A 268 14.56 -4.78 -9.88
CA LYS A 268 15.92 -4.27 -10.07
C LYS A 268 16.49 -3.71 -8.77
N TRP A 269 15.73 -2.84 -8.10
CA TRP A 269 16.17 -2.21 -6.86
C TRP A 269 16.21 -3.17 -5.67
N LEU A 270 15.33 -4.17 -5.60
CA LEU A 270 15.38 -5.25 -4.62
C LEU A 270 16.72 -5.99 -4.68
N ASN A 271 17.14 -6.40 -5.87
CA ASN A 271 18.41 -7.11 -6.07
C ASN A 271 19.62 -6.23 -5.77
N HIS A 272 19.58 -4.96 -6.22
CA HIS A 272 20.58 -3.97 -5.86
C HIS A 272 20.70 -3.79 -4.34
N ASN A 273 19.57 -3.64 -3.65
CA ASN A 273 19.51 -3.43 -2.21
C ASN A 273 19.94 -4.66 -1.42
N ALA A 274 19.58 -5.88 -1.86
CA ALA A 274 20.05 -7.12 -1.25
C ALA A 274 21.59 -7.18 -1.29
N LYS A 275 22.20 -6.93 -2.46
CA LYS A 275 23.65 -6.88 -2.63
C LYS A 275 24.30 -5.76 -1.81
N HIS A 276 23.74 -4.54 -1.86
CA HIS A 276 24.25 -3.38 -1.14
C HIS A 276 24.25 -3.59 0.38
N ASN A 277 23.26 -4.30 0.91
CA ASN A 277 23.15 -4.66 2.32
C ASN A 277 23.88 -5.96 2.70
N LYS A 278 24.67 -6.54 1.78
CA LYS A 278 25.45 -7.76 1.98
C LYS A 278 24.60 -8.96 2.43
N VAL A 279 23.41 -9.11 1.84
CA VAL A 279 22.55 -10.28 2.06
C VAL A 279 23.26 -11.54 1.55
N ASN A 280 23.14 -12.65 2.28
CA ASN A 280 23.57 -13.95 1.79
C ASN A 280 22.60 -14.45 0.71
N MET A 281 23.07 -14.51 -0.53
CA MET A 281 22.21 -14.89 -1.66
C MET A 281 21.78 -16.37 -1.65
N ASN A 282 22.44 -17.24 -0.87
CA ASN A 282 22.02 -18.64 -0.73
C ASN A 282 20.67 -18.78 0.00
N ILE A 283 20.29 -17.77 0.77
CA ILE A 283 19.03 -17.72 1.53
C ILE A 283 18.08 -16.66 0.97
N PHE A 284 18.38 -16.06 -0.18
CA PHE A 284 17.57 -14.97 -0.75
C PHE A 284 17.29 -15.23 -2.23
N ARG A 285 16.02 -15.51 -2.53
CA ARG A 285 15.54 -15.75 -3.89
C ARG A 285 14.57 -14.63 -4.26
N SER A 286 14.81 -13.98 -5.38
CA SER A 286 14.00 -12.86 -5.86
C SER A 286 13.30 -13.23 -7.18
N TYR A 287 12.10 -12.68 -7.37
CA TYR A 287 11.24 -12.97 -8.52
C TYR A 287 10.58 -11.68 -9.04
N ASN A 288 10.29 -11.65 -10.34
CA ASN A 288 9.50 -10.61 -10.99
C ASN A 288 8.29 -11.24 -11.68
N LEU A 289 7.33 -11.69 -10.87
CA LEU A 289 6.13 -12.40 -11.29
C LEU A 289 4.87 -11.67 -10.82
N ASP A 290 3.74 -11.99 -11.44
CA ASP A 290 2.45 -11.68 -10.85
C ASP A 290 2.31 -12.38 -9.48
N GLY A 291 1.63 -11.73 -8.54
CA GLY A 291 1.43 -12.28 -7.19
C GLY A 291 0.72 -13.63 -7.21
N LYS A 292 -0.20 -13.85 -8.15
CA LYS A 292 -0.89 -15.14 -8.35
C LYS A 292 0.11 -16.23 -8.70
N ASP A 293 0.95 -15.99 -9.70
CA ASP A 293 1.93 -16.98 -10.18
C ASP A 293 2.98 -17.25 -9.10
N PHE A 294 3.41 -16.22 -8.35
CA PHE A 294 4.30 -16.42 -7.22
C PHE A 294 3.69 -17.32 -6.13
N ILE A 295 2.39 -17.18 -5.84
CA ILE A 295 1.67 -18.02 -4.88
C ILE A 295 1.49 -19.45 -5.43
N CYS A 296 0.98 -19.57 -6.66
CA CYS A 296 0.62 -20.83 -7.26
C CYS A 296 1.83 -21.66 -7.71
N ASP A 297 2.95 -21.04 -8.07
CA ASP A 297 4.11 -21.79 -8.58
C ASP A 297 5.22 -21.89 -7.53
N ILE A 298 5.60 -20.77 -6.91
CA ILE A 298 6.78 -20.74 -6.02
C ILE A 298 6.40 -21.18 -4.60
N PHE A 299 5.39 -20.55 -4.01
CA PHE A 299 4.94 -20.90 -2.67
C PHE A 299 4.34 -22.32 -2.64
N GLN A 300 3.43 -22.66 -3.56
CA GLN A 300 2.84 -24.00 -3.63
C GLN A 300 3.92 -25.09 -3.75
N LYS A 301 4.91 -24.91 -4.64
CA LYS A 301 6.00 -25.88 -4.81
C LYS A 301 6.85 -26.02 -3.56
N PHE A 302 7.16 -24.92 -2.87
CA PHE A 302 7.93 -24.97 -1.62
C PHE A 302 7.19 -25.77 -0.55
N ILE A 303 5.90 -25.48 -0.33
CA ILE A 303 5.10 -26.23 0.65
C ILE A 303 4.92 -27.69 0.21
N SER A 304 4.73 -27.95 -1.09
CA SER A 304 4.65 -29.31 -1.63
C SER A 304 5.91 -30.12 -1.37
N ASN A 305 7.09 -29.51 -1.50
CA ASN A 305 8.37 -30.15 -1.22
C ASN A 305 8.54 -30.46 0.27
N ILE A 306 7.98 -29.63 1.17
CA ILE A 306 7.92 -29.94 2.61
C ILE A 306 7.03 -31.16 2.83
N CYS A 307 5.85 -31.22 2.20
CA CYS A 307 4.97 -32.39 2.30
C CYS A 307 5.66 -33.68 1.85
N ASP A 308 6.46 -33.60 0.78
CA ASP A 308 7.19 -34.73 0.20
C ASP A 308 8.50 -35.05 0.96
N GLY A 309 8.86 -34.26 1.98
CA GLY A 309 10.09 -34.42 2.75
C GLY A 309 11.38 -34.05 2.01
N THR A 310 11.28 -33.46 0.82
CA THR A 310 12.41 -33.02 0.00
C THR A 310 12.94 -31.64 0.39
N GLU A 311 12.11 -30.83 1.05
CA GLU A 311 12.49 -29.59 1.71
C GLU A 311 12.34 -29.78 3.23
N LYS A 312 13.38 -29.44 4.00
CA LYS A 312 13.37 -29.58 5.46
C LYS A 312 13.59 -28.23 6.12
N LEU A 313 12.66 -27.86 6.99
CA LEU A 313 12.81 -26.71 7.85
C LEU A 313 13.56 -27.08 9.12
N LYS A 314 14.26 -26.11 9.71
CA LYS A 314 14.85 -26.30 11.03
C LYS A 314 13.75 -26.42 12.08
N GLU A 315 14.03 -27.17 13.14
CA GLU A 315 13.10 -27.33 14.26
C GLU A 315 12.68 -25.97 14.82
N GLY A 316 11.38 -25.78 15.02
CA GLY A 316 10.78 -24.54 15.52
C GLY A 316 10.68 -23.39 14.50
N ALA A 317 11.19 -23.55 13.27
CA ALA A 317 11.04 -22.54 12.23
C ALA A 317 9.58 -22.39 11.78
N LYS A 318 9.19 -21.17 11.43
CA LYS A 318 7.86 -20.83 10.90
C LYS A 318 7.94 -20.33 9.47
N ILE A 319 6.81 -20.37 8.77
CA ILE A 319 6.66 -19.77 7.43
C ILE A 319 5.79 -18.52 7.57
N HIS A 320 6.28 -17.41 7.06
CA HIS A 320 5.62 -16.11 7.08
C HIS A 320 5.35 -15.66 5.65
N VAL A 321 4.17 -15.09 5.41
CA VAL A 321 3.77 -14.53 4.12
C VAL A 321 3.38 -13.07 4.33
N THR A 322 4.06 -12.11 3.67
CA THR A 322 3.68 -10.69 3.70
C THR A 322 3.02 -10.30 2.38
N MET A 323 1.85 -9.65 2.48
CA MET A 323 1.07 -9.20 1.32
C MET A 323 0.78 -7.70 1.43
N ASN A 324 1.82 -6.86 1.30
CA ASN A 324 1.73 -5.41 1.48
C ASN A 324 1.23 -4.66 0.24
N LEU A 325 0.04 -5.04 -0.24
CA LEU A 325 -0.65 -4.36 -1.35
C LEU A 325 -2.08 -3.99 -0.93
N PRO A 326 -2.30 -3.01 -0.04
CA PRO A 326 -3.55 -2.90 0.74
C PRO A 326 -4.83 -2.69 -0.09
N ALA A 327 -4.73 -2.19 -1.31
CA ALA A 327 -5.91 -2.05 -2.16
C ALA A 327 -6.39 -3.37 -2.78
N MET A 328 -5.53 -4.39 -2.87
CA MET A 328 -5.81 -5.62 -3.65
C MET A 328 -5.34 -6.92 -2.96
N ALA A 329 -4.53 -6.87 -1.91
CA ALA A 329 -3.93 -8.06 -1.32
C ALA A 329 -4.96 -9.11 -0.90
N VAL A 330 -6.13 -8.69 -0.44
CA VAL A 330 -7.23 -9.61 -0.11
C VAL A 330 -7.67 -10.44 -1.31
N GLU A 331 -7.67 -9.88 -2.53
CA GLU A 331 -8.12 -10.57 -3.75
C GLU A 331 -7.22 -11.74 -4.13
N PHE A 332 -5.96 -11.73 -3.70
CA PHE A 332 -5.02 -12.82 -3.91
C PHE A 332 -5.24 -13.98 -2.92
N LEU A 333 -6.04 -13.80 -1.86
CA LEU A 333 -6.27 -14.83 -0.85
C LEU A 333 -6.98 -16.07 -1.41
N LYS A 334 -7.82 -15.91 -2.44
CA LYS A 334 -8.46 -17.03 -3.14
C LYS A 334 -7.46 -18.05 -3.69
N HIS A 335 -6.22 -17.62 -4.00
CA HIS A 335 -5.17 -18.50 -4.52
C HIS A 335 -4.52 -19.38 -3.44
N PHE A 336 -4.74 -19.09 -2.16
CA PHE A 336 -4.36 -19.99 -1.08
C PHE A 336 -5.43 -21.05 -0.77
N ASN A 337 -6.71 -20.77 -1.07
CA ASN A 337 -7.80 -21.67 -0.69
C ASN A 337 -7.73 -23.01 -1.44
N GLY A 338 -7.52 -24.10 -0.71
CA GLY A 338 -7.40 -25.45 -1.28
C GLY A 338 -6.23 -25.61 -2.25
N LEU A 339 -5.17 -24.80 -2.08
CA LEU A 339 -3.97 -24.81 -2.92
C LEU A 339 -3.28 -26.19 -2.92
N LEU A 340 -3.34 -26.93 -1.82
CA LEU A 340 -2.79 -28.27 -1.64
C LEU A 340 -3.83 -29.30 -1.20
N ARG A 341 -5.10 -29.11 -1.60
CA ARG A 341 -6.23 -29.99 -1.24
C ARG A 341 -6.03 -31.48 -1.57
N ASN A 342 -5.18 -31.79 -2.55
CA ASN A 342 -4.90 -33.17 -2.98
C ASN A 342 -3.67 -33.78 -2.28
N LYS A 343 -3.03 -33.05 -1.36
CA LYS A 343 -1.89 -33.54 -0.59
C LYS A 343 -2.30 -33.75 0.86
N GLU A 344 -1.78 -34.82 1.45
CA GLU A 344 -1.93 -35.05 2.88
C GLU A 344 -1.23 -33.92 3.66
N ASN A 345 -1.91 -33.40 4.68
CA ASN A 345 -1.38 -32.33 5.52
C ASN A 345 -0.32 -32.90 6.50
N THR A 346 0.88 -33.12 5.99
CA THR A 346 2.06 -33.51 6.77
C THR A 346 2.86 -32.29 7.25
N VAL A 347 2.38 -31.06 6.99
CA VAL A 347 3.06 -29.82 7.37
C VAL A 347 2.71 -29.45 8.80
N HIS A 348 3.59 -29.84 9.73
CA HIS A 348 3.47 -29.50 11.15
C HIS A 348 4.06 -28.12 11.52
N VAL A 349 4.31 -27.27 10.51
CA VAL A 349 4.87 -25.93 10.70
C VAL A 349 3.78 -24.87 10.57
N GLU A 350 3.81 -23.85 11.43
CA GLU A 350 2.89 -22.72 11.33
C GLU A 350 3.17 -21.89 10.07
N ILE A 351 2.11 -21.62 9.30
CA ILE A 351 2.14 -20.75 8.13
C ILE A 351 1.27 -19.52 8.44
N ILE A 352 1.90 -18.36 8.57
CA ILE A 352 1.26 -17.11 9.01
C ILE A 352 1.29 -16.08 7.88
N ALA A 353 0.13 -15.61 7.46
CA ALA A 353 0.00 -14.53 6.49
C ALA A 353 -0.35 -13.19 7.17
N TYR A 354 0.35 -12.13 6.75
CA TYR A 354 0.10 -10.75 7.13
C TYR A 354 -0.50 -10.02 5.92
N VAL A 355 -1.81 -9.89 5.93
CA VAL A 355 -2.60 -9.37 4.80
C VAL A 355 -3.01 -7.94 5.11
N TYR A 356 -2.55 -7.00 4.29
CA TYR A 356 -2.91 -5.60 4.44
C TYR A 356 -4.16 -5.29 3.61
N CYS A 357 -5.07 -4.48 4.15
CA CYS A 357 -6.24 -4.01 3.41
C CYS A 357 -6.60 -2.57 3.76
N PHE A 358 -7.35 -1.89 2.88
CA PHE A 358 -8.00 -0.65 3.23
C PHE A 358 -9.43 -0.92 3.69
N ALA A 359 -9.73 -0.60 4.95
CA ALA A 359 -11.06 -0.72 5.52
C ALA A 359 -11.73 0.65 5.58
N ILE A 360 -12.96 0.74 5.09
CA ILE A 360 -13.76 1.98 5.02
C ILE A 360 -14.98 1.84 5.93
N GLY A 361 -15.22 2.83 6.77
CA GLY A 361 -16.36 2.87 7.69
C GLY A 361 -15.95 3.04 9.15
N ASP A 362 -16.93 2.90 10.04
CA ASP A 362 -16.78 3.22 11.47
C ASP A 362 -16.21 2.05 12.30
N ASP A 363 -16.27 0.81 11.79
CA ASP A 363 -15.60 -0.37 12.36
C ASP A 363 -14.62 -1.03 11.37
N PRO A 364 -13.41 -0.46 11.22
CA PRO A 364 -12.40 -0.96 10.28
C PRO A 364 -11.95 -2.40 10.56
N ALA A 365 -11.99 -2.84 11.82
CA ALA A 365 -11.54 -4.18 12.19
C ALA A 365 -12.51 -5.25 11.67
N SER A 366 -13.81 -5.06 11.88
CA SER A 366 -14.83 -5.98 11.34
C SER A 366 -14.86 -5.97 9.82
N VAL A 367 -14.68 -4.79 9.19
CA VAL A 367 -14.56 -4.69 7.73
C VAL A 367 -13.37 -5.49 7.22
N ALA A 368 -12.20 -5.36 7.84
CA ALA A 368 -11.01 -6.12 7.46
C ALA A 368 -11.22 -7.64 7.58
N LYS A 369 -11.82 -8.12 8.68
CA LYS A 369 -12.15 -9.55 8.86
C LYS A 369 -13.06 -10.06 7.75
N LYS A 370 -14.13 -9.29 7.46
CA LYS A 370 -15.08 -9.64 6.41
C LYS A 370 -14.42 -9.70 5.03
N MET A 371 -13.62 -8.68 4.67
CA MET A 371 -12.90 -8.66 3.38
C MET A 371 -12.00 -9.89 3.20
N VAL A 372 -11.33 -10.33 4.27
CA VAL A 372 -10.48 -11.52 4.25
C VAL A 372 -11.31 -12.78 4.02
N SER A 373 -12.37 -13.01 4.81
CA SER A 373 -13.23 -14.20 4.68
C SER A 373 -13.91 -14.25 3.31
N ASP A 374 -14.46 -13.13 2.84
CA ASP A 374 -15.15 -13.02 1.56
C ASP A 374 -14.20 -13.36 0.38
N ASN A 375 -12.94 -12.89 0.42
CA ASN A 375 -11.98 -13.16 -0.65
C ASN A 375 -11.32 -14.54 -0.58
N ILE A 376 -11.31 -15.20 0.59
CA ILE A 376 -10.97 -16.63 0.66
C ILE A 376 -12.13 -17.47 0.11
N GLY A 377 -13.37 -16.98 0.21
CA GLY A 377 -14.58 -17.63 -0.27
C GLY A 377 -15.27 -18.51 0.78
N ARG A 378 -14.96 -18.32 2.07
CA ARG A 378 -15.58 -19.04 3.21
C ARG A 378 -15.29 -18.33 4.53
N ASP A 379 -15.99 -18.76 5.58
CA ASP A 379 -15.67 -18.31 6.93
C ASP A 379 -14.32 -18.88 7.39
N ILE A 380 -13.41 -17.99 7.76
CA ILE A 380 -12.11 -18.31 8.36
C ILE A 380 -11.89 -17.59 9.69
N SER A 381 -12.96 -17.21 10.38
CA SER A 381 -12.89 -16.44 11.62
C SER A 381 -11.99 -17.06 12.68
N THR A 382 -11.92 -18.41 12.74
CA THR A 382 -11.03 -19.15 13.66
C THR A 382 -9.56 -19.12 13.25
N SER A 383 -9.27 -18.91 11.96
CA SER A 383 -7.91 -18.79 11.43
C SER A 383 -7.37 -17.36 11.49
N ILE A 384 -8.23 -16.35 11.70
CA ILE A 384 -7.82 -14.96 11.91
C ILE A 384 -7.29 -14.81 13.35
N LEU A 385 -5.98 -14.63 13.48
CA LEU A 385 -5.28 -14.55 14.77
C LEU A 385 -5.34 -13.14 15.37
N ASP A 386 -5.28 -12.11 14.52
CA ASP A 386 -5.20 -10.71 14.94
C ASP A 386 -5.66 -9.78 13.82
N VAL A 387 -6.18 -8.60 14.18
CA VAL A 387 -6.46 -7.51 13.24
C VAL A 387 -5.94 -6.22 13.84
N PHE A 388 -5.01 -5.59 13.13
CA PHE A 388 -4.26 -4.44 13.62
C PHE A 388 -4.53 -3.19 12.77
N ASN A 389 -4.80 -2.04 13.40
CA ASN A 389 -4.87 -0.76 12.69
C ASN A 389 -3.46 -0.19 12.47
N VAL A 390 -2.97 -0.28 11.23
CA VAL A 390 -1.63 0.15 10.83
C VAL A 390 -1.51 1.68 10.83
N ARG A 391 -2.48 2.36 10.21
CA ARG A 391 -2.52 3.84 10.13
C ARG A 391 -3.84 4.34 9.52
N ASN A 392 -4.16 5.58 9.85
CA ASN A 392 -5.13 6.36 9.07
C ASN A 392 -4.61 6.65 7.65
N VAL A 393 -5.51 6.55 6.67
CA VAL A 393 -5.24 6.82 5.25
C VAL A 393 -5.90 8.12 4.81
N SER A 394 -7.18 8.26 5.12
CA SER A 394 -8.00 9.45 4.89
C SER A 394 -9.20 9.39 5.85
N PRO A 395 -10.05 10.43 5.92
CA PRO A 395 -11.27 10.35 6.72
C PRO A 395 -12.06 9.07 6.44
N LYS A 396 -12.44 8.35 7.51
CA LYS A 396 -13.16 7.05 7.48
C LYS A 396 -12.47 5.90 6.72
N LYS A 397 -11.18 6.02 6.41
CA LYS A 397 -10.41 4.98 5.72
C LYS A 397 -9.14 4.67 6.50
N GLU A 398 -9.07 3.47 7.03
CA GLU A 398 -7.91 2.94 7.74
C GLU A 398 -7.18 1.91 6.90
N MET A 399 -5.86 1.84 7.07
CA MET A 399 -5.07 0.70 6.61
C MET A 399 -5.00 -0.31 7.74
N MET A 400 -5.53 -1.50 7.50
CA MET A 400 -5.59 -2.59 8.46
C MET A 400 -4.63 -3.71 8.04
N ARG A 401 -4.19 -4.52 9.01
CA ARG A 401 -3.51 -5.79 8.76
C ARG A 401 -4.29 -6.90 9.45
N ALA A 402 -4.74 -7.89 8.69
CA ALA A 402 -5.21 -9.15 9.24
C ALA A 402 -4.06 -10.17 9.28
N THR A 403 -3.86 -10.80 10.44
CA THR A 403 -2.93 -11.90 10.63
C THR A 403 -3.71 -13.20 10.57
N ILE A 404 -3.36 -14.10 9.65
CA ILE A 404 -4.14 -15.32 9.36
C ILE A 404 -3.21 -16.53 9.44
N ARG A 405 -3.68 -17.61 10.09
CA ARG A 405 -3.07 -18.93 9.99
C ARG A 405 -3.55 -19.62 8.71
N LEU A 406 -2.62 -19.94 7.80
CA LEU A 406 -2.95 -20.50 6.49
C LEU A 406 -3.04 -22.03 6.45
N ASN A 407 -2.57 -22.76 7.47
CA ASN A 407 -2.56 -24.23 7.48
C ASN A 407 -3.92 -24.82 7.08
N ASP A 408 -5.00 -24.38 7.70
CA ASP A 408 -6.35 -24.89 7.42
C ASP A 408 -6.95 -24.31 6.14
N VAL A 409 -6.34 -23.28 5.55
CA VAL A 409 -6.77 -22.66 4.28
C VAL A 409 -6.21 -23.41 3.08
N ILE A 410 -4.94 -23.80 3.14
CA ILE A 410 -4.23 -24.39 1.99
C ILE A 410 -4.54 -25.88 1.77
N PHE A 411 -4.75 -26.65 2.83
CA PHE A 411 -4.95 -28.10 2.75
C PHE A 411 -6.42 -28.52 2.67
N ASN A 412 -7.35 -27.59 2.86
CA ASN A 412 -8.75 -27.96 2.98
C ASN A 412 -9.37 -28.23 1.61
N GLU A 413 -10.33 -29.14 1.59
CA GLU A 413 -11.13 -29.40 0.41
C GLU A 413 -11.92 -28.13 0.06
N LEU A 414 -11.97 -27.81 -1.23
CA LEU A 414 -12.79 -26.70 -1.71
C LEU A 414 -14.24 -27.01 -1.35
N GLN A 415 -14.88 -26.12 -0.57
CA GLN A 415 -16.31 -26.26 -0.27
C GLN A 415 -17.10 -26.32 -1.57
N GLU A 416 -17.85 -27.39 -1.77
CA GLU A 416 -18.74 -27.51 -2.92
C GLU A 416 -19.67 -26.29 -3.02
N PRO A 417 -19.89 -25.75 -4.24
CA PRO A 417 -20.70 -24.56 -4.40
C PRO A 417 -22.11 -24.79 -3.80
N PRO A 418 -22.73 -23.76 -3.16
CA PRO A 418 -24.04 -23.91 -2.54
C PRO A 418 -25.09 -24.54 -3.46
N THR A 419 -25.03 -24.24 -4.76
CA THR A 419 -25.86 -24.83 -5.81
C THR A 419 -25.73 -26.35 -5.88
N LYS A 420 -24.51 -26.90 -5.78
CA LYS A 420 -24.27 -28.35 -5.80
C LYS A 420 -24.93 -29.01 -4.57
N LYS A 421 -24.80 -28.41 -3.38
CA LYS A 421 -25.43 -28.90 -2.15
C LYS A 421 -26.96 -28.89 -2.24
N ILE A 422 -27.55 -27.83 -2.77
CA ILE A 422 -29.01 -27.73 -2.97
C ILE A 422 -29.49 -28.82 -3.95
N LEU A 423 -28.76 -29.03 -5.05
CA LEU A 423 -29.08 -30.08 -6.01
C LEU A 423 -28.94 -31.48 -5.39
N GLN A 424 -27.87 -31.74 -4.62
CA GLN A 424 -27.71 -32.99 -3.89
C GLN A 424 -28.87 -33.23 -2.92
N GLN A 425 -29.26 -32.21 -2.13
CA GLN A 425 -30.42 -32.29 -1.25
C GLN A 425 -31.70 -32.59 -2.02
N CYS A 426 -31.94 -31.89 -3.13
CA CYS A 426 -33.11 -32.09 -3.98
C CYS A 426 -33.19 -33.54 -4.49
N PHE A 427 -32.11 -34.08 -5.07
CA PHE A 427 -32.10 -35.44 -5.62
C PHE A 427 -31.92 -36.55 -4.56
N THR A 428 -31.60 -36.18 -3.32
CA THR A 428 -31.67 -37.10 -2.18
C THR A 428 -33.10 -37.17 -1.62
N GLN A 429 -33.82 -36.03 -1.63
CA GLN A 429 -35.17 -35.91 -1.08
C GLN A 429 -36.26 -36.36 -2.07
N PHE A 430 -36.05 -36.14 -3.36
CA PHE A 430 -37.01 -36.42 -4.43
C PHE A 430 -36.40 -37.39 -5.44
N ALA A 431 -37.20 -38.36 -5.89
CA ALA A 431 -36.79 -39.24 -6.98
C ALA A 431 -36.65 -38.46 -8.30
N LEU A 432 -35.78 -38.93 -9.20
CA LEU A 432 -35.46 -38.24 -10.45
C LEU A 432 -36.69 -37.93 -11.32
N ASP A 433 -37.73 -38.75 -11.27
CA ASP A 433 -38.97 -38.57 -12.02
C ASP A 433 -39.95 -37.57 -11.37
N GLN A 434 -39.70 -37.17 -10.11
CA GLN A 434 -40.45 -36.14 -9.37
C GLN A 434 -39.86 -34.74 -9.54
N VAL A 435 -38.66 -34.63 -10.12
CA VAL A 435 -37.96 -33.37 -10.35
C VAL A 435 -37.94 -33.07 -11.85
N PHE A 436 -38.17 -31.81 -12.22
CA PHE A 436 -37.90 -31.34 -13.58
C PHE A 436 -37.06 -30.07 -13.54
N LEU A 437 -36.12 -29.96 -14.48
CA LEU A 437 -35.30 -28.77 -14.64
C LEU A 437 -35.99 -27.83 -15.64
N SER A 438 -36.41 -26.64 -15.18
CA SER A 438 -36.88 -25.58 -16.07
C SER A 438 -35.68 -24.84 -16.65
N PHE A 439 -35.61 -24.74 -17.97
CA PHE A 439 -34.51 -24.17 -18.72
C PHE A 439 -35.07 -23.17 -19.74
N ASN A 440 -34.54 -21.94 -19.79
CA ASN A 440 -34.94 -20.91 -20.76
C ASN A 440 -33.81 -20.57 -21.76
N GLY A 441 -32.65 -21.22 -21.63
CA GLY A 441 -31.45 -20.91 -22.42
C GLY A 441 -30.67 -19.72 -21.86
N GLY A 442 -29.35 -19.74 -22.03
CA GLY A 442 -28.42 -18.71 -21.53
C GLY A 442 -27.26 -19.30 -20.73
N LYS A 443 -26.17 -18.51 -20.58
CA LYS A 443 -24.91 -18.99 -19.98
C LYS A 443 -25.08 -19.53 -18.55
N ASP A 444 -25.86 -18.85 -17.72
CA ASP A 444 -26.01 -19.19 -16.30
C ASP A 444 -26.86 -20.46 -16.13
N CYS A 445 -27.89 -20.63 -16.96
CA CYS A 445 -28.72 -21.82 -16.99
C CYS A 445 -27.96 -23.04 -17.53
N THR A 446 -27.04 -22.84 -18.48
CA THR A 446 -26.17 -23.92 -18.99
C THR A 446 -25.21 -24.42 -17.92
N VAL A 447 -24.62 -23.51 -17.12
CA VAL A 447 -23.77 -23.90 -15.99
C VAL A 447 -24.60 -24.68 -14.95
N LEU A 448 -25.83 -24.25 -14.65
CA LEU A 448 -26.71 -24.98 -13.72
C LEU A 448 -27.04 -26.39 -14.23
N LEU A 449 -27.30 -26.56 -15.53
CA LEU A 449 -27.52 -27.87 -16.14
C LEU A 449 -26.29 -28.78 -16.00
N ASP A 450 -25.09 -28.24 -16.23
CA ASP A 450 -23.83 -28.98 -16.09
C ASP A 450 -23.58 -29.43 -14.64
N ILE A 451 -23.80 -28.54 -13.66
CA ILE A 451 -23.73 -28.90 -12.23
C ILE A 451 -24.76 -30.00 -11.91
N THR A 452 -25.99 -29.87 -12.41
CA THR A 452 -27.08 -30.84 -12.20
C THR A 452 -26.72 -32.22 -12.73
N ILE A 453 -26.19 -32.31 -13.96
CA ILE A 453 -25.78 -33.59 -14.56
C ILE A 453 -24.66 -34.24 -13.74
N ASN A 454 -23.66 -33.47 -13.32
CA ASN A 454 -22.58 -34.00 -12.50
C ASN A 454 -23.08 -34.53 -11.14
N VAL A 455 -23.98 -33.81 -10.46
CA VAL A 455 -24.61 -34.28 -9.22
C VAL A 455 -25.36 -35.59 -9.43
N LEU A 456 -26.13 -35.70 -10.53
CA LEU A 456 -26.86 -36.93 -10.84
C LEU A 456 -25.90 -38.10 -11.10
N LYS A 457 -24.82 -37.88 -11.84
CA LYS A 457 -23.79 -38.90 -12.07
C LYS A 457 -23.15 -39.37 -10.76
N GLU A 458 -22.88 -38.44 -9.85
CA GLU A 458 -22.32 -38.75 -8.54
C GLU A 458 -23.28 -39.57 -7.66
N ILE A 459 -24.57 -39.24 -7.65
CA ILE A 459 -25.59 -39.92 -6.83
C ILE A 459 -25.91 -41.31 -7.40
N TYR A 460 -26.17 -41.39 -8.70
CA TYR A 460 -26.65 -42.62 -9.34
C TYR A 460 -25.52 -43.52 -9.88
N LYS A 461 -24.27 -43.03 -9.90
CA LYS A 461 -23.09 -43.74 -10.42
C LYS A 461 -23.28 -44.26 -11.85
N GLN A 462 -23.98 -43.48 -12.69
CA GLN A 462 -24.30 -43.81 -14.08
C GLN A 462 -24.05 -42.61 -14.99
N ASP A 463 -23.34 -42.83 -16.10
CA ASP A 463 -22.97 -41.76 -17.03
C ASP A 463 -24.11 -41.26 -17.91
N ASP A 464 -25.12 -42.10 -18.15
CA ASP A 464 -26.27 -41.80 -19.02
C ASP A 464 -27.49 -41.28 -18.25
N ILE A 465 -27.35 -41.04 -16.94
CA ILE A 465 -28.43 -40.57 -16.04
C ILE A 465 -29.11 -39.29 -16.53
N ALA A 466 -28.37 -38.44 -17.25
CA ALA A 466 -28.88 -37.20 -17.85
C ALA A 466 -30.08 -37.46 -18.79
N LYS A 467 -30.15 -38.63 -19.44
CA LYS A 467 -31.28 -38.98 -20.32
C LYS A 467 -32.61 -39.14 -19.58
N ARG A 468 -32.56 -39.36 -18.26
CA ARG A 468 -33.72 -39.55 -17.40
C ARG A 468 -34.18 -38.26 -16.72
N LEU A 469 -33.38 -37.20 -16.78
CA LEU A 469 -33.75 -35.89 -16.23
C LEU A 469 -34.86 -35.28 -17.09
N LYS A 470 -36.01 -35.01 -16.47
CA LYS A 470 -37.09 -34.26 -17.14
C LYS A 470 -36.65 -32.81 -17.26
N VAL A 471 -36.63 -32.28 -18.48
CA VAL A 471 -36.26 -30.88 -18.75
C VAL A 471 -37.43 -30.18 -19.44
N VAL A 472 -37.84 -29.04 -18.91
CA VAL A 472 -38.83 -28.16 -19.51
C VAL A 472 -38.09 -26.99 -20.14
N TYR A 473 -38.00 -26.98 -21.47
CA TYR A 473 -37.40 -25.86 -22.20
C TYR A 473 -38.46 -24.83 -22.58
N MET A 474 -38.42 -23.66 -21.96
CA MET A 474 -39.30 -22.54 -22.28
C MET A 474 -38.69 -21.73 -23.42
N ARG A 475 -39.13 -22.01 -24.65
CA ARG A 475 -38.74 -21.26 -25.83
C ARG A 475 -39.67 -20.06 -26.02
N THR A 476 -39.19 -18.85 -25.74
CA THR A 476 -39.88 -17.63 -26.14
C THR A 476 -39.83 -17.51 -27.67
N LYS A 477 -40.97 -17.29 -28.33
CA LYS A 477 -41.02 -16.97 -29.76
C LYS A 477 -40.59 -15.50 -29.93
N GLY A 478 -39.28 -15.28 -30.03
CA GLY A 478 -38.67 -14.00 -30.37
C GLY A 478 -38.69 -12.99 -29.22
N PRO A 479 -37.58 -12.72 -28.53
CA PRO A 479 -37.41 -11.40 -27.95
C PRO A 479 -37.43 -10.37 -29.10
N PHE A 480 -37.87 -9.15 -28.85
CA PHE A 480 -37.91 -8.06 -29.82
C PHE A 480 -36.66 -8.04 -30.71
N ARG A 481 -36.79 -7.66 -32.00
CA ARG A 481 -35.72 -7.69 -33.01
C ARG A 481 -34.44 -6.96 -32.52
N GLU A 482 -34.63 -5.99 -31.64
CA GLU A 482 -33.66 -5.20 -30.92
C GLU A 482 -32.77 -6.03 -29.96
N ILE A 483 -33.31 -7.07 -29.31
CA ILE A 483 -32.53 -7.99 -28.46
C ILE A 483 -31.63 -8.90 -29.29
N GLU A 484 -32.06 -9.37 -30.46
CA GLU A 484 -31.20 -10.18 -31.33
C GLU A 484 -30.00 -9.38 -31.84
N SER A 485 -30.20 -8.09 -32.17
CA SER A 485 -29.09 -7.18 -32.51
C SER A 485 -28.17 -6.86 -31.31
N TYR A 486 -28.67 -6.95 -30.08
CA TYR A 486 -27.89 -6.67 -28.87
C TYR A 486 -27.16 -7.92 -28.32
N THR A 487 -27.69 -9.11 -28.57
CA THR A 487 -27.21 -10.39 -28.01
C THR A 487 -26.42 -11.26 -28.98
N SER A 488 -26.27 -10.86 -30.24
CA SER A 488 -25.47 -11.57 -31.25
C SER A 488 -23.96 -11.51 -30.95
N ILE A 489 -23.51 -12.24 -29.93
CA ILE A 489 -22.10 -12.41 -29.52
C ILE A 489 -21.71 -13.90 -29.58
N GLY A 490 -22.10 -14.58 -30.66
CA GLY A 490 -21.52 -15.87 -31.05
C GLY A 490 -22.52 -16.92 -31.52
N SER A 491 -22.13 -17.64 -32.57
CA SER A 491 -22.81 -18.83 -33.09
C SER A 491 -22.31 -20.08 -32.36
N THR A 492 -23.13 -21.11 -32.17
CA THR A 492 -22.68 -22.41 -31.61
C THR A 492 -21.60 -23.09 -32.45
N GLN A 493 -21.42 -22.67 -33.71
CA GLN A 493 -20.43 -23.22 -34.63
C GLN A 493 -19.00 -22.72 -34.38
N ASN A 494 -18.80 -21.72 -33.52
CA ASN A 494 -17.48 -21.16 -33.23
C ASN A 494 -16.96 -21.49 -31.81
N THR A 495 -17.59 -22.44 -31.11
CA THR A 495 -17.29 -22.75 -29.71
C THR A 495 -16.85 -24.21 -29.57
N ASN A 496 -15.63 -24.42 -29.07
CA ASN A 496 -15.06 -25.72 -28.68
C ASN A 496 -15.01 -25.86 -27.14
N PRO A 497 -14.90 -27.09 -26.60
CA PRO A 497 -14.63 -27.31 -25.18
C PRO A 497 -13.43 -26.50 -24.69
N ASN A 498 -13.53 -25.92 -23.49
CA ASN A 498 -12.51 -25.01 -22.98
C ASN A 498 -11.20 -25.79 -22.73
N PRO A 499 -10.09 -25.46 -23.43
CA PRO A 499 -8.83 -26.19 -23.28
C PRO A 499 -8.25 -26.09 -21.87
N SER A 500 -8.60 -25.05 -21.12
CA SER A 500 -8.17 -24.86 -19.72
C SER A 500 -8.86 -25.82 -18.74
N LEU A 501 -9.85 -26.58 -19.20
CA LEU A 501 -10.53 -27.62 -18.46
C LEU A 501 -10.15 -29.02 -18.94
N GLU A 502 -9.26 -29.16 -19.93
CA GLU A 502 -8.83 -30.46 -20.44
C GLU A 502 -8.15 -31.30 -19.34
N CYS A 503 -8.56 -32.55 -19.21
CA CYS A 503 -7.96 -33.55 -18.33
C CYS A 503 -7.78 -34.87 -19.09
N ARG A 504 -6.62 -35.51 -18.91
CA ARG A 504 -6.32 -36.80 -19.53
C ARG A 504 -6.44 -37.93 -18.53
N THR A 505 -7.38 -38.83 -18.79
CA THR A 505 -7.61 -40.03 -17.97
C THR A 505 -7.53 -41.26 -18.88
N ASN A 506 -6.62 -42.19 -18.58
CA ASN A 506 -6.41 -43.42 -19.37
C ASN A 506 -6.24 -43.22 -20.89
N GLY A 507 -5.52 -42.17 -21.29
CA GLY A 507 -5.29 -41.85 -22.71
C GLY A 507 -6.45 -41.17 -23.43
N HIS A 508 -7.60 -40.97 -22.77
CA HIS A 508 -8.73 -40.23 -23.31
C HIS A 508 -8.75 -38.78 -22.80
N ILE A 509 -9.04 -37.85 -23.72
CA ILE A 509 -9.27 -36.45 -23.41
C ILE A 509 -10.69 -36.30 -22.86
N THR A 510 -10.78 -35.79 -21.63
CA THR A 510 -12.03 -35.41 -20.94
C THR A 510 -11.92 -33.96 -20.51
N TYR A 511 -13.03 -33.34 -20.12
CA TYR A 511 -13.02 -31.95 -19.65
C TYR A 511 -13.62 -31.89 -18.25
N LEU A 512 -12.93 -31.20 -17.34
CA LEU A 512 -13.41 -30.90 -16.01
C LEU A 512 -14.62 -29.95 -16.10
N PRO A 513 -15.53 -30.00 -15.11
CA PRO A 513 -16.67 -29.09 -15.10
C PRO A 513 -16.27 -27.62 -15.02
N ALA A 514 -17.17 -26.72 -15.46
CA ALA A 514 -16.85 -25.30 -15.63
C ALA A 514 -16.36 -24.59 -14.35
N TRP A 515 -16.79 -25.02 -13.17
CA TRP A 515 -16.35 -24.45 -11.88
C TRP A 515 -14.93 -24.84 -11.48
N CYS A 516 -14.32 -25.81 -12.16
CA CYS A 516 -12.90 -26.14 -11.98
C CYS A 516 -11.98 -25.18 -12.73
N LEU A 517 -12.52 -24.21 -13.47
CA LEU A 517 -11.75 -23.21 -14.19
C LEU A 517 -11.08 -22.26 -13.18
N SER A 518 -9.76 -22.32 -13.11
CA SER A 518 -8.95 -21.52 -12.17
C SER A 518 -8.89 -20.04 -12.52
N ASP A 519 -9.24 -19.67 -13.76
CA ASP A 519 -9.24 -18.29 -14.26
C ASP A 519 -10.50 -17.96 -15.04
N ALA A 520 -11.34 -17.08 -14.49
CA ALA A 520 -12.61 -16.69 -15.10
C ALA A 520 -12.42 -15.94 -16.43
N ALA A 521 -11.27 -15.31 -16.69
CA ALA A 521 -11.01 -14.65 -17.98
C ALA A 521 -10.89 -15.66 -19.13
N LEU A 522 -10.52 -16.90 -18.81
CA LEU A 522 -10.42 -18.00 -19.77
C LEU A 522 -11.78 -18.65 -20.07
N GLU A 523 -12.89 -18.16 -19.53
CA GLU A 523 -14.25 -18.66 -19.81
C GLU A 523 -14.50 -18.83 -21.32
N ARG A 524 -13.93 -17.92 -22.13
CA ARG A 524 -14.11 -17.89 -23.59
C ARG A 524 -12.95 -18.49 -24.39
N ALA A 525 -11.96 -19.13 -23.76
CA ALA A 525 -10.78 -19.67 -24.44
C ALA A 525 -11.11 -20.73 -25.51
N GLY A 526 -12.29 -21.35 -25.44
CA GLY A 526 -12.79 -22.27 -26.47
C GLY A 526 -13.48 -21.60 -27.67
N ARG A 527 -13.65 -20.27 -27.69
CA ARG A 527 -14.35 -19.56 -28.77
C ARG A 527 -13.38 -19.03 -29.84
N PHE A 528 -13.62 -19.39 -31.10
CA PHE A 528 -12.95 -18.77 -32.24
C PHE A 528 -13.50 -17.36 -32.49
N THR A 529 -12.63 -16.36 -32.43
CA THR A 529 -12.90 -15.04 -33.00
C THR A 529 -12.57 -15.08 -34.50
N PRO A 530 -13.49 -14.68 -35.40
CA PRO A 530 -13.08 -14.43 -36.78
C PRO A 530 -12.09 -13.26 -36.76
N SER A 531 -10.83 -13.52 -37.11
CA SER A 531 -9.80 -12.50 -37.23
C SER A 531 -10.20 -11.48 -38.28
N ASN A 532 -10.10 -10.19 -37.95
CA ASN A 532 -10.18 -9.10 -38.92
C ASN A 532 -9.24 -9.34 -40.11
N GLY A 533 -9.77 -9.08 -41.30
CA GLY A 533 -9.22 -9.33 -42.63
C GLY A 533 -7.70 -9.42 -42.78
N ALA A 534 -7.24 -10.59 -43.20
CA ALA A 534 -6.07 -10.72 -44.07
C ALA A 534 -6.58 -11.07 -45.47
N ALA A 535 -6.40 -10.16 -46.42
CA ALA A 535 -6.60 -10.41 -47.84
C ALA A 535 -5.62 -11.52 -48.26
N ALA A 536 -6.14 -12.73 -48.49
CA ALA A 536 -5.44 -13.77 -49.20
C ALA A 536 -6.06 -13.87 -50.60
N GLU A 537 -5.26 -13.50 -51.60
CA GLU A 537 -5.55 -13.61 -53.02
C GLU A 537 -6.01 -15.02 -53.38
N ASN A 538 -7.27 -15.16 -53.81
CA ASN A 538 -7.70 -16.34 -54.55
C ASN A 538 -7.18 -16.24 -55.99
N LYS A 539 -5.97 -16.77 -56.21
CA LYS A 539 -5.62 -17.37 -57.50
C LYS A 539 -6.23 -18.76 -57.55
N PHE A 540 -7.33 -18.96 -58.28
CA PHE A 540 -7.56 -20.22 -58.98
C PHE A 540 -8.45 -20.01 -60.22
N ASN A 541 -7.79 -20.27 -61.35
CA ASN A 541 -8.23 -20.56 -62.71
C ASN A 541 -9.73 -20.72 -63.00
N ASN A 542 -10.14 -19.96 -64.02
CA ASN A 542 -11.20 -20.31 -64.96
C ASN A 542 -10.97 -21.70 -65.57
N SER A 543 -11.97 -22.57 -65.46
CA SER A 543 -12.30 -23.51 -66.53
C SER A 543 -13.82 -23.71 -66.57
N ASN A 544 -14.36 -23.40 -67.75
CA ASN A 544 -15.74 -23.51 -68.20
C ASN A 544 -16.47 -24.80 -67.80
N GLY A 545 -17.78 -24.68 -67.60
CA GLY A 545 -18.72 -25.80 -67.55
C GLY A 545 -20.15 -25.28 -67.48
N SER A 546 -20.76 -25.15 -68.65
CA SER A 546 -22.12 -24.72 -68.94
C SER A 546 -23.20 -25.72 -68.53
N ASP A 547 -24.38 -25.16 -68.24
CA ASP A 547 -25.71 -25.62 -68.66
C ASP A 547 -26.49 -26.75 -67.95
N THR A 548 -27.69 -26.33 -67.53
CA THR A 548 -29.03 -26.93 -67.70
C THR A 548 -29.57 -27.98 -66.73
N SER A 549 -30.78 -27.67 -66.23
CA SER A 549 -31.93 -28.54 -65.92
C SER A 549 -31.61 -29.92 -65.31
N SER A 550 -31.99 -30.22 -64.07
CA SER A 550 -33.38 -30.50 -63.65
C SER A 550 -33.41 -30.60 -62.12
#